data_AF-D8KYI3-F1
#
_entry.id   AF-D8KYI3-F1
#
_cell.length_a   1.000
_cell.length_b   1.000
_cell.length_c   1.000
_cell.angle_alpha   90.00
_cell.angle_beta   90.00
_cell.angle_gamma   90.00
#
_symmetry.space_group_name_H-M   'P 1'
#
loop_
_entity.id
_entity.type
_entity.pdbx_description
1 polymer ?
#
loop_
_entity_poly.entity_id
_entity_poly.type
_entity_poly.pdbx_seq_one_letter_code
_entity_poly.pdbx_strand_id
1 'polypeptide(L)' 'HWHGFFQSDTPWFDGVPAVSQCPIPPNSSQTYTFRADMYGTFWYHS' A
#
# COMPACT_ATOMS: atom_id res chain seq x y z
N HIS A 1 -0.58 2.69 4.03
CA HIS A 1 -1.72 2.61 3.11
C HIS A 1 -1.62 3.63 1.98
N TRP A 2 -2.08 3.27 0.78
CA TRP A 2 -2.11 4.12 -0.42
C TRP A 2 -3.55 4.56 -0.72
N HIS A 3 -3.94 5.69 -0.15
CA HIS A 3 -5.34 6.11 -0.14
C HIS A 3 -5.83 6.45 -1.54
N GLY A 4 -6.90 5.76 -1.96
CA GLY A 4 -7.55 5.93 -3.25
C GLY A 4 -6.98 5.07 -4.39
N PHE A 5 -6.00 4.20 -4.13
CA PHE A 5 -5.53 3.21 -5.09
C PHE A 5 -6.28 1.89 -4.94
N PHE A 6 -6.72 1.29 -6.05
CA PHE A 6 -7.50 0.04 -6.01
C PHE A 6 -6.69 -1.21 -5.70
N GLN A 7 -5.36 -1.19 -5.91
CA GLN A 7 -4.48 -2.34 -5.66
C GLN A 7 -4.95 -3.64 -6.35
N SER A 8 -5.56 -3.53 -7.55
CA SER A 8 -6.27 -4.62 -8.23
C SER A 8 -5.43 -5.88 -8.44
N ASP A 9 -4.15 -5.71 -8.81
CA ASP A 9 -3.21 -6.80 -9.05
C ASP A 9 -2.21 -7.00 -7.91
N THR A 10 -2.25 -6.11 -6.91
CA THR A 10 -1.27 -6.02 -5.83
C THR A 10 -1.92 -5.82 -4.46
N PRO A 11 -2.92 -6.64 -4.08
CA PRO A 11 -3.68 -6.41 -2.84
C PRO A 11 -2.81 -6.47 -1.58
N TRP A 12 -1.71 -7.24 -1.58
CA TRP A 12 -0.74 -7.29 -0.48
C TRP A 12 0.05 -5.98 -0.27
N PHE A 13 0.04 -5.06 -1.25
CA PHE A 13 0.68 -3.75 -1.16
C PHE A 13 -0.28 -2.62 -0.75
N ASP A 14 -1.50 -2.94 -0.34
CA ASP A 14 -2.44 -1.92 0.16
C ASP A 14 -1.95 -1.23 1.45
N GLY A 15 -1.07 -1.89 2.23
CA GLY A 15 -0.45 -1.26 3.39
C GLY A 15 -1.37 -1.12 4.60
N VAL A 16 -2.31 -2.05 4.79
CA VAL A 16 -3.23 -2.13 5.94
C VAL A 16 -2.78 -3.27 6.87
N PRO A 17 -2.26 -2.97 8.07
CA PRO A 17 -1.84 -3.98 9.03
C PRO A 17 -2.99 -4.91 9.42
N ALA A 18 -2.69 -6.21 9.55
CA ALA A 18 -3.64 -7.28 9.89
C ALA A 18 -4.75 -7.56 8.84
N VAL A 19 -4.72 -6.87 7.68
CA VAL A 19 -5.60 -7.16 6.54
C VAL A 19 -4.78 -7.56 5.32
N SER A 20 -3.98 -6.63 4.78
CA SER A 20 -3.18 -6.87 3.57
C SER A 20 -1.77 -7.38 3.88
N GLN A 21 -1.25 -7.09 5.08
CA GLN A 21 0.10 -7.45 5.49
C GLN A 21 0.30 -7.44 7.02
N CYS A 22 1.41 -8.02 7.47
CA CYS A 22 1.92 -7.80 8.82
C CYS A 22 2.53 -6.39 8.96
N PRO A 23 2.55 -5.81 10.19
CA PRO A 23 3.32 -4.60 10.46
C PRO A 23 4.80 -4.79 10.10
N ILE A 24 5.42 -3.76 9.54
CA ILE A 24 6.86 -3.76 9.27
C ILE A 24 7.59 -3.61 10.60
N PRO A 25 8.43 -4.57 11.01
CA PRO A 25 9.12 -4.49 12.29
C PRO A 25 10.20 -3.39 12.29
N PRO A 26 10.64 -2.94 13.48
CA PRO A 26 11.76 -2.00 13.60
C PRO A 26 12.99 -2.49 12.85
N ASN A 27 13.73 -1.55 12.24
CA ASN A 27 14.94 -1.83 11.44
C ASN A 27 14.73 -2.72 10.21
N SER A 28 13.48 -2.89 9.77
CA SER A 28 13.13 -3.57 8.52
C SER A 28 12.48 -2.61 7.54
N SER A 29 12.47 -2.97 6.27
CA SER A 29 11.85 -2.19 5.20
C SER A 29 10.98 -3.07 4.31
N GLN A 30 9.98 -2.45 3.71
CA GLN A 30 9.14 -3.06 2.68
C GLN A 30 9.09 -2.10 1.50
N THR A 31 9.39 -2.61 0.30
CA THR A 31 9.15 -1.89 -0.94
C THR A 31 7.75 -2.24 -1.42
N TYR A 32 6.96 -1.21 -1.72
CA TYR A 32 5.63 -1.34 -2.31
C TYR A 32 5.74 -1.08 -3.82
N THR A 33 5.16 -1.96 -4.63
CA THR A 33 5.20 -1.83 -6.09
C THR A 33 3.81 -2.09 -6.64
N PHE A 34 3.15 -1.05 -7.15
CA PHE A 34 1.83 -1.14 -7.74
C PHE A 34 1.71 -0.14 -8.89
N ARG A 35 0.74 -0.35 -9.76
CA ARG A 35 0.51 0.47 -10.95
C ARG A 35 -0.37 1.67 -10.60
N ALA A 36 0.07 2.87 -10.98
CA ALA A 36 -0.71 4.09 -10.80
C ALA A 36 -1.69 4.28 -11.96
N ASP A 37 -2.80 3.53 -11.92
CA ASP A 37 -3.75 3.43 -13.03
C ASP A 37 -4.88 4.45 -13.01
N MET A 38 -4.95 5.25 -11.95
CA MET A 38 -5.98 6.26 -11.76
C MET A 38 -5.38 7.67 -11.82
N TYR A 39 -6.12 8.59 -12.41
CA TYR A 39 -5.79 10.02 -12.40
C TYR A 39 -6.54 10.72 -11.27
N GLY A 40 -5.91 11.72 -10.66
CA GLY A 40 -6.51 12.51 -9.58
C GLY A 40 -5.50 12.94 -8.51
N THR A 41 -6.03 13.44 -7.40
CA THR A 41 -5.24 13.77 -6.21
C THR A 41 -5.37 12.64 -5.20
N PHE A 42 -4.23 12.04 -4.85
CA PHE A 42 -4.13 10.94 -3.91
C PHE A 42 -3.13 11.27 -2.81
N TRP A 43 -3.08 10.42 -1.78
CA TRP A 43 -2.19 10.59 -0.64
C TRP A 43 -1.87 9.23 -0.02
N TYR A 44 -0.81 9.19 0.78
CA TYR A 44 -0.43 8.00 1.54
C TYR A 44 -0.39 8.35 3.03
N HIS A 45 -0.66 7.37 3.87
CA HIS A 45 -0.61 7.53 5.33
C HIS A 45 -0.37 6.19 6.04
N SER A 46 -0.02 6.28 7.33
CA SER A 46 -0.01 5.15 8.26
C SER A 46 -1.42 4.83 8.77
#